data_AF-C0CV68-F1
#
_entry.id   AF-C0CV68-F1
#
_cell.length_a   1.000
_cell.length_b   1.000
_cell.length_c   1.000
_cell.angle_alpha   90.00
_cell.angle_beta   90.00
_cell.angle_gamma   90.00
#
_symmetry.space_group_name_H-M   'P 1'
#
loop_
_entity.id
_entity.type
_entity.pdbx_description
1 polymer ?
#
loop_
_entity_poly.entity_id
_entity_poly.type
_entity_poly.pdbx_seq_one_letter_code
_entity_poly.pdbx_strand_id
1 'polypeptide(L)'
;MEKDYKKTGWVNGSEPDMDAEHMNNIEDGIDGLYHPVFDDSGTVEGITNFPQFLSTVVNKMNPIAFYKNFKAGMAFVLHAGQLVNNGLCNEPGKYPLDAAYGKTLYDYYDRLNSDLGGLATDLSNTNIDLNPLKSYYVNNINNNIVNKVNIVLWDANTADSPFKAGNTIRGNGFCITYSSGEPYLCQLAMAVGDSNLFTRNRSQEGWSGWTTK
;
A
#
# COMPACT_ATOMS: atom_id res chain seq x y z
N MET A 1 18.28 32.21 39.26
CA MET A 1 17.09 32.99 39.60
C MET A 1 17.09 34.21 38.71
N GLU A 2 16.04 34.39 37.91
CA GLU A 2 15.86 35.61 37.10
C GLU A 2 15.71 36.79 38.07
N LYS A 3 16.62 37.78 37.97
CA LYS A 3 16.51 39.00 38.77
C LYS A 3 15.36 39.82 38.18
N ASP A 4 14.31 40.08 38.96
CA ASP A 4 13.22 40.97 38.53
C ASP A 4 13.78 42.37 38.30
N TYR A 5 13.96 42.76 37.03
CA TYR A 5 14.43 44.08 36.66
C TYR A 5 13.40 45.13 37.08
N LYS A 6 13.75 45.94 38.08
CA LYS A 6 12.96 47.11 38.47
C LYS A 6 13.36 48.28 37.58
N LYS A 7 12.40 48.79 36.82
CA LYS A 7 12.61 49.94 35.94
C LYS A 7 12.70 51.22 36.77
N THR A 8 13.66 52.09 36.47
CA THR A 8 13.70 53.44 37.04
C THR A 8 12.42 54.21 36.69
N GLY A 9 11.90 54.97 37.66
CA GLY A 9 10.64 55.69 37.55
C GLY A 9 10.70 57.04 38.24
N TRP A 10 9.91 57.99 37.75
CA TRP A 10 9.81 59.32 38.35
C TRP A 10 9.30 59.24 39.79
N VAL A 11 9.99 59.91 40.70
CA VAL A 11 9.56 60.06 42.10
C VAL A 11 9.36 61.55 42.36
N ASN A 12 8.13 61.94 42.72
CA ASN A 12 7.78 63.32 43.09
C ASN A 12 8.26 64.40 42.08
N GLY A 13 8.14 64.12 40.78
CA GLY A 13 8.47 65.10 39.72
C GLY A 13 9.97 65.37 39.55
N SER A 14 10.84 64.61 40.22
CA SER A 14 12.28 64.62 40.00
C SER A 14 12.68 63.50 39.05
N GLU A 15 13.67 63.78 38.20
CA GLU A 15 14.22 62.77 37.28
C GLU A 15 14.70 61.55 38.07
N PRO A 16 14.43 60.32 37.56
CA PRO A 16 14.88 59.10 38.22
C PRO A 16 16.40 59.07 38.33
N ASP A 17 16.90 58.85 39.54
CA ASP A 17 18.31 58.56 39.78
C ASP A 17 18.62 57.10 39.41
N MET A 18 19.66 56.91 38.59
CA MET A 18 20.23 55.58 38.39
C MET A 18 21.19 55.30 39.55
N ASP A 19 20.76 54.44 40.47
CA ASP A 19 21.63 53.93 41.53
C ASP A 19 22.58 52.84 40.99
N ALA A 20 23.51 52.41 41.85
CA ALA A 20 24.46 51.36 41.53
C ALA A 20 23.77 50.01 41.22
N GLU A 21 22.57 49.75 41.77
CA GLU A 21 21.82 48.52 41.51
C GLU A 21 21.28 48.50 40.08
N HIS A 22 20.72 49.61 39.60
CA HIS A 22 20.29 49.75 38.20
C HIS A 22 21.46 49.63 37.24
N MET A 23 22.61 50.24 37.54
CA MET A 23 23.81 50.13 36.71
C MET A 23 24.36 48.71 36.66
N ASN A 24 24.42 48.01 37.78
CA ASN A 24 24.83 46.59 37.84
C ASN A 24 23.86 45.68 37.07
N ASN A 25 22.56 45.92 37.16
CA ASN A 25 21.56 45.15 36.41
C ASN A 25 21.65 45.41 34.89
N ILE A 26 21.99 46.64 34.48
CA ILE A 26 22.25 46.98 33.07
C ILE A 26 23.53 46.30 32.60
N GLU A 27 24.60 46.34 33.39
CA GLU A 27 25.88 45.70 33.08
C GLU A 27 25.73 44.18 32.96
N ASP A 28 25.06 43.53 33.92
CA ASP A 28 24.71 42.09 33.88
C ASP A 28 23.89 41.75 32.62
N GLY A 29 22.92 42.60 32.26
CA GLY A 29 22.06 42.39 31.08
C GLY A 29 22.82 42.55 29.75
N ILE A 30 23.77 43.48 29.69
CA ILE A 30 24.65 43.69 28.54
C ILE A 30 25.68 42.56 28.44
N ASP A 31 26.29 42.15 29.55
CA ASP A 31 27.25 41.04 29.58
C ASP A 31 26.59 39.73 29.15
N GLY A 32 25.36 39.45 29.60
CA GLY A 32 24.58 38.30 29.15
C GLY A 32 24.25 38.29 27.65
N LEU A 33 24.30 39.45 26.97
CA LEU A 33 24.14 39.57 25.52
C LEU A 33 25.46 39.26 24.77
N TYR A 34 26.61 39.64 25.33
CA TYR A 34 27.93 39.43 24.73
C TYR A 34 28.56 38.07 25.07
N HIS A 35 28.25 37.51 26.26
CA HIS A 35 28.74 36.24 26.77
C HIS A 35 27.58 35.29 27.14
N PRO A 36 26.78 34.84 26.17
CA PRO A 36 25.69 33.92 26.45
C PRO A 36 26.25 32.60 26.99
N VAL A 37 25.86 32.23 28.22
CA VAL A 37 26.10 30.89 28.74
C VAL A 37 24.98 29.98 28.23
N PHE A 38 25.32 29.12 27.29
CA PHE A 38 24.39 28.12 26.78
C PHE A 38 24.27 26.98 27.79
N ASP A 39 23.05 26.74 28.28
CA ASP A 39 22.74 25.47 28.91
C ASP A 39 22.74 24.38 27.83
N ASP A 40 23.65 23.41 27.95
CA ASP A 40 23.83 22.35 26.97
C ASP A 40 22.98 21.10 27.28
N SER A 41 22.07 21.20 28.26
CA SER A 41 21.11 20.13 28.59
C SER A 41 20.15 19.78 27.44
N GLY A 42 19.94 20.70 26.50
CA GLY A 42 19.00 20.52 25.39
C GLY A 42 17.52 20.54 25.81
N THR A 43 17.22 20.95 27.05
CA THR A 43 15.86 20.99 27.60
C THR A 43 15.59 22.33 28.25
N VAL A 44 14.55 23.04 27.79
CA VAL A 44 14.05 24.26 28.44
C VAL A 44 12.68 23.96 29.04
N GLU A 45 12.52 24.23 30.35
CA GLU A 45 11.26 24.06 31.07
C GLU A 45 10.17 24.91 30.40
N GLY A 46 9.10 24.27 29.93
CA GLY A 46 7.94 24.94 29.32
C GLY A 46 7.87 24.95 27.79
N ILE A 47 8.83 24.38 27.04
CA ILE A 47 8.70 24.17 25.58
C ILE A 47 8.64 22.67 25.27
N THR A 48 7.46 22.17 24.91
CA THR A 48 7.25 20.73 24.64
C THR A 48 6.95 20.40 23.18
N ASN A 49 6.69 21.41 22.34
CA ASN A 49 6.37 21.26 20.93
C ASN A 49 6.66 22.54 20.13
N PHE A 50 6.72 22.41 18.80
CA PHE A 50 7.06 23.51 17.88
C PHE A 50 6.06 24.70 17.90
N PRO A 51 4.72 24.49 17.98
CA PRO A 51 3.76 25.59 18.16
C PRO A 51 3.98 26.39 19.45
N GLN A 52 4.28 25.71 20.56
CA GLN A 52 4.59 26.34 21.84
C GLN A 52 5.91 27.13 21.77
N PHE A 53 6.90 26.64 21.03
CA PHE A 53 8.10 27.43 20.73
C PHE A 53 7.76 28.71 19.95
N LEU A 54 6.99 28.61 18.86
CA LEU A 54 6.64 29.78 18.03
C LEU A 54 5.88 30.85 18.83
N SER A 55 4.94 30.45 19.70
CA SER A 55 4.19 31.41 20.53
C SER A 55 5.10 32.16 21.51
N THR A 56 6.16 31.52 22.00
CA THR A 56 7.14 32.15 22.88
C THR A 56 8.03 33.14 22.11
N VAL A 57 8.37 32.85 20.84
CA VAL A 57 9.15 33.77 19.97
C VAL A 57 8.35 35.00 19.55
N VAL A 58 7.04 34.89 19.38
CA VAL A 58 6.15 36.01 18.96
C VAL A 58 5.96 37.06 20.06
N ASN A 59 6.15 36.69 21.33
CA ASN A 59 5.90 37.58 22.48
C ASN A 59 7.19 38.26 22.99
N LYS A 60 7.56 39.41 22.41
CA LYS A 60 8.58 40.40 22.91
C LYS A 60 9.67 39.82 23.82
N MET A 61 10.26 38.69 23.43
CA MET A 61 11.17 37.96 24.29
C MET A 61 12.51 38.70 24.34
N ASN A 62 13.17 38.70 25.50
CA ASN A 62 14.52 39.24 25.56
C ASN A 62 15.47 38.39 24.66
N PRO A 63 16.53 38.97 24.08
CA PRO A 63 17.40 38.26 23.14
C PRO A 63 18.02 36.98 23.71
N ILE A 64 18.33 36.94 25.01
CA ILE A 64 18.94 35.80 25.69
C ILE A 64 17.96 34.62 25.76
N ALA A 65 16.71 34.89 26.13
CA ALA A 65 15.63 33.91 26.13
C ALA A 65 15.27 33.47 24.71
N PHE A 66 15.34 34.37 23.72
CA PHE A 66 15.18 34.01 22.31
C PHE A 66 16.22 32.98 21.87
N TYR A 67 17.51 33.16 22.18
CA TYR A 67 18.55 32.20 21.80
C TYR A 67 18.35 30.82 22.47
N LYS A 68 17.98 30.79 23.75
CA LYS A 68 17.66 29.54 24.47
C LYS A 68 16.48 28.82 23.83
N ASN A 69 15.39 29.54 23.60
CA ASN A 69 14.18 28.98 23.01
C ASN A 69 14.40 28.58 21.56
N PHE A 70 15.21 29.34 20.80
CA PHE A 70 15.57 29.02 19.43
C PHE A 70 16.36 27.71 19.35
N LYS A 71 17.35 27.48 20.21
CA LYS A 71 18.09 26.20 20.26
C LYS A 71 17.15 25.02 20.60
N ALA A 72 16.25 25.19 21.57
CA ALA A 72 15.24 24.18 21.91
C ALA A 72 14.23 23.95 20.78
N GLY A 73 13.76 25.01 20.12
CA GLY A 73 12.89 24.99 18.95
C GLY A 73 13.53 24.28 17.76
N MET A 74 14.83 24.50 17.55
CA MET A 74 15.61 23.83 16.50
C MET A 74 15.74 22.33 16.73
N ALA A 75 15.65 21.82 17.96
CA ALA A 75 15.59 20.37 18.20
C ALA A 75 14.34 19.70 17.55
N PHE A 76 13.29 20.48 17.29
CA PHE A 76 12.10 20.05 16.54
C PHE A 76 12.19 20.30 15.03
N VAL A 77 13.22 21.03 14.59
CA VAL A 77 13.56 21.22 13.17
C VAL A 77 14.53 20.11 12.77
N LEU A 78 14.29 19.51 11.59
CA LEU A 78 15.05 18.36 11.08
C LEU A 78 16.56 18.63 11.08
N HIS A 79 17.32 17.88 11.89
CA HIS A 79 18.78 17.87 11.82
C HIS A 79 19.27 16.80 10.86
N ALA A 80 20.33 17.09 10.11
CA ALA A 80 20.95 16.19 9.12
C ALA A 80 21.43 14.82 9.69
N GLY A 81 21.39 14.62 11.01
CA GLY A 81 21.68 13.36 11.70
C GLY A 81 20.45 12.54 12.16
N GLN A 82 19.23 13.07 12.07
CA GLN A 82 18.00 12.28 12.31
C GLN A 82 17.56 11.48 11.06
N LEU A 83 18.25 11.72 9.94
CA LEU A 83 18.03 11.06 8.65
C LEU A 83 18.76 9.71 8.52
N VAL A 84 19.67 9.37 9.44
CA VAL A 84 20.59 8.23 9.27
C VAL A 84 20.18 6.93 9.97
N ASN A 85 18.92 6.80 10.41
CA ASN A 85 18.39 5.52 10.90
C ASN A 85 17.11 5.07 10.18
N ASN A 86 17.18 4.91 8.85
CA ASN A 86 16.19 4.24 8.01
C ASN A 86 14.71 4.65 8.17
N GLY A 87 14.41 5.82 8.73
CA GLY A 87 13.02 6.23 8.96
C GLY A 87 12.25 5.29 9.91
N LEU A 88 12.94 4.54 10.77
CA LEU A 88 12.31 3.69 11.78
C LEU A 88 11.73 4.56 12.92
N CYS A 89 10.48 4.98 12.75
CA CYS A 89 9.66 5.52 13.83
C CYS A 89 9.11 4.37 14.67
N ASN A 90 9.54 4.26 15.93
CA ASN A 90 8.95 3.31 16.89
C ASN A 90 7.57 3.77 17.40
N GLU A 91 7.13 4.99 17.06
CA GLU A 91 5.87 5.61 17.50
C GLU A 91 5.22 6.37 16.33
N PRO A 92 4.02 5.97 15.86
CA PRO A 92 3.30 6.65 14.77
C PRO A 92 2.89 8.09 15.11
N GLY A 93 3.05 9.03 14.17
CA GLY A 93 2.50 10.40 14.25
C GLY A 93 3.35 11.43 14.99
N LYS A 94 4.59 11.06 15.37
CA LYS A 94 5.47 11.90 16.19
C LYS A 94 6.45 12.76 15.39
N TYR A 95 6.72 12.39 14.13
CA TYR A 95 7.76 13.04 13.33
C TYR A 95 7.24 13.50 11.96
N PRO A 96 7.62 14.70 11.49
CA PRO A 96 7.24 15.23 10.17
C PRO A 96 7.65 14.34 8.98
N LEU A 97 8.64 13.45 9.18
CA LEU A 97 9.12 12.48 8.19
C LEU A 97 8.12 11.37 7.86
N ASP A 98 7.09 11.14 8.71
CA ASP A 98 5.98 10.23 8.41
C ASP A 98 5.29 10.62 7.08
N ALA A 99 5.28 11.91 6.73
CA ALA A 99 4.66 12.39 5.49
C ALA A 99 5.51 12.13 4.23
N ALA A 100 6.84 12.21 4.33
CA ALA A 100 7.73 12.06 3.18
C ALA A 100 7.88 10.58 2.75
N TYR A 101 8.09 9.67 3.72
CA TYR A 101 8.03 8.23 3.46
C TYR A 101 6.60 7.75 3.20
N GLY A 102 5.58 8.40 3.79
CA GLY A 102 4.18 8.12 3.50
C GLY A 102 3.84 8.29 2.01
N LYS A 103 4.40 9.33 1.35
CA LYS A 103 4.24 9.50 -0.10
C LYS A 103 4.90 8.37 -0.90
N THR A 104 6.14 8.00 -0.58
CA THR A 104 6.83 6.91 -1.28
C THR A 104 6.13 5.57 -1.09
N LEU A 105 5.60 5.30 0.12
CA LEU A 105 4.80 4.11 0.40
C LEU A 105 3.50 4.11 -0.39
N TYR A 106 2.82 5.25 -0.46
CA TYR A 106 1.60 5.41 -1.25
C TYR A 106 1.84 5.24 -2.75
N ASP A 107 2.92 5.82 -3.29
CA ASP A 107 3.33 5.65 -4.69
C ASP A 107 3.64 4.16 -5.00
N TYR A 108 4.27 3.42 -4.07
CA TYR A 108 4.49 1.98 -4.22
C TYR A 108 3.19 1.17 -4.18
N TYR A 109 2.27 1.52 -3.28
CA TYR A 109 0.96 0.89 -3.16
C TYR A 109 0.13 1.08 -4.44
N ASP A 110 0.07 2.30 -4.97
CA ASP A 110 -0.66 2.60 -6.21
C ASP A 110 -0.07 1.85 -7.41
N ARG A 111 1.26 1.80 -7.53
CA ARG A 111 1.93 1.02 -8.58
C ARG A 111 1.57 -0.46 -8.48
N LEU A 112 1.63 -1.04 -7.29
CA LEU A 112 1.32 -2.45 -7.08
C LEU A 112 -0.13 -2.78 -7.47
N ASN A 113 -1.09 -1.92 -7.13
CA ASN A 113 -2.48 -2.08 -7.54
C ASN A 113 -2.66 -1.98 -9.06
N SER A 114 -1.95 -1.04 -9.71
CA SER A 114 -1.97 -0.90 -11.17
C SER A 114 -1.41 -2.14 -11.87
N ASP A 115 -0.26 -2.65 -11.41
CA ASP A 115 0.40 -3.84 -11.97
C ASP A 115 -0.48 -5.09 -11.82
N LEU A 116 -1.12 -5.27 -10.65
CA LEU A 116 -2.09 -6.35 -10.43
C LEU A 116 -3.30 -6.24 -11.37
N GLY A 117 -3.80 -5.02 -11.60
CA GLY A 117 -4.91 -4.77 -12.53
C GLY A 117 -4.56 -5.14 -13.98
N GLY A 118 -3.33 -4.84 -14.41
CA GLY A 118 -2.81 -5.24 -15.72
C GLY A 118 -2.75 -6.77 -15.87
N LEU A 119 -2.15 -7.47 -14.90
CA LEU A 119 -2.08 -8.93 -14.90
C LEU A 119 -3.45 -9.60 -14.97
N ALA A 120 -4.45 -9.08 -14.25
CA ALA A 120 -5.81 -9.61 -14.28
C ALA A 120 -6.45 -9.48 -15.67
N THR A 121 -6.20 -8.36 -16.36
CA THR A 121 -6.71 -8.11 -17.71
C THR A 121 -6.02 -9.01 -18.73
N ASP A 122 -4.70 -9.15 -18.67
CA ASP A 122 -3.93 -10.03 -19.56
C ASP A 122 -4.32 -11.50 -19.40
N LEU A 123 -4.59 -11.94 -18.16
CA LEU A 123 -5.10 -13.29 -17.89
C LEU A 123 -6.51 -13.49 -18.46
N SER A 124 -7.38 -12.49 -18.34
CA SER A 124 -8.72 -12.52 -18.94
C SER A 124 -8.67 -12.60 -20.47
N ASN A 125 -7.79 -11.82 -21.10
CA ASN A 125 -7.61 -11.84 -22.54
C ASN A 125 -7.04 -13.18 -23.03
N THR A 126 -6.04 -13.73 -22.33
CA THR A 126 -5.51 -15.08 -22.60
C THR A 126 -6.59 -16.16 -22.47
N ASN A 127 -7.51 -16.03 -21.50
CA ASN A 127 -8.65 -16.93 -21.35
C ASN A 127 -9.60 -16.85 -22.55
N ILE A 128 -9.82 -15.66 -23.11
CA ILE A 128 -10.64 -15.45 -24.30
C ILE A 128 -9.97 -16.03 -25.55
N ASP A 129 -8.67 -15.83 -25.72
CA ASP A 129 -7.90 -16.28 -26.89
C ASP A 129 -7.69 -17.80 -26.92
N LEU A 130 -7.58 -18.45 -25.74
CA LEU A 130 -7.61 -19.91 -25.62
C LEU A 130 -9.03 -20.51 -25.73
N ASN A 131 -10.05 -19.68 -25.93
CA ASN A 131 -11.47 -20.07 -25.97
C ASN A 131 -12.06 -19.84 -27.38
N PRO A 132 -11.48 -20.53 -28.38
CA PRO A 132 -12.28 -21.41 -29.22
C PRO A 132 -11.72 -22.84 -29.45
N LEU A 133 -10.51 -23.18 -28.98
CA LEU A 133 -9.91 -24.52 -29.08
C LEU A 133 -9.45 -24.98 -27.68
N LYS A 134 -10.20 -25.85 -26.98
CA LYS A 134 -9.75 -26.38 -25.67
C LYS A 134 -8.56 -27.33 -25.86
N SER A 135 -7.35 -26.77 -25.90
CA SER A 135 -6.07 -27.47 -26.11
C SER A 135 -5.49 -28.14 -24.85
N TYR A 136 -6.31 -28.54 -23.88
CA TYR A 136 -5.82 -29.33 -22.74
C TYR A 136 -6.77 -30.47 -22.39
N TYR A 137 -6.19 -31.57 -21.91
CA TYR A 137 -6.90 -32.71 -21.33
C TYR A 137 -8.00 -32.21 -20.39
N VAL A 138 -9.25 -32.56 -20.70
CA VAL A 138 -10.36 -32.25 -19.80
C VAL A 138 -10.53 -33.35 -18.77
N ASN A 139 -10.94 -32.96 -17.57
CA ASN A 139 -11.40 -33.89 -16.55
C ASN A 139 -12.76 -34.51 -16.90
N ASN A 140 -13.59 -33.84 -17.71
CA ASN A 140 -14.88 -34.33 -18.20
C ASN A 140 -15.19 -33.79 -19.61
N ILE A 141 -15.56 -34.68 -20.52
CA ILE A 141 -15.90 -34.36 -21.92
C ILE A 141 -17.19 -33.55 -22.08
N ASN A 142 -18.04 -33.51 -21.04
CA ASN A 142 -19.28 -32.75 -21.00
C ASN A 142 -19.09 -31.27 -20.64
N ASN A 143 -17.87 -30.85 -20.26
CA ASN A 143 -17.57 -29.47 -19.94
C ASN A 143 -17.45 -28.63 -21.23
N ASN A 144 -18.50 -27.87 -21.54
CA ASN A 144 -18.62 -27.11 -22.78
C ASN A 144 -18.67 -25.60 -22.54
N ILE A 145 -18.17 -24.83 -23.51
CA ILE A 145 -18.57 -23.43 -23.66
C ILE A 145 -19.85 -23.40 -24.48
N VAL A 146 -20.87 -22.76 -23.92
CA VAL A 146 -22.21 -22.65 -24.51
C VAL A 146 -22.15 -21.81 -25.80
N ASN A 147 -22.97 -22.18 -26.78
CA ASN A 147 -23.12 -21.57 -28.10
C ASN A 147 -21.82 -21.53 -28.93
N LYS A 148 -20.88 -22.44 -28.64
CA LYS A 148 -19.65 -22.64 -29.42
C LYS A 148 -19.42 -24.11 -29.74
N VAL A 149 -18.76 -24.39 -30.86
CA VAL A 149 -18.17 -25.71 -31.13
C VAL A 149 -16.90 -25.82 -30.31
N ASN A 150 -16.76 -26.88 -29.52
CA ASN A 150 -15.57 -27.16 -28.73
C ASN A 150 -14.90 -28.43 -29.28
N ILE A 151 -13.57 -28.42 -29.34
CA ILE A 151 -12.75 -29.61 -29.60
C ILE A 151 -12.02 -29.93 -28.30
N VAL A 152 -12.12 -31.19 -27.87
CA VAL A 152 -11.72 -31.64 -26.53
C VAL A 152 -10.91 -32.92 -26.66
N LEU A 153 -9.75 -32.98 -25.99
CA LEU A 153 -8.96 -34.21 -25.87
C LEU A 153 -9.33 -34.97 -24.59
N TRP A 154 -9.37 -36.30 -24.64
CA TRP A 154 -9.58 -37.15 -23.46
C TRP A 154 -8.40 -38.10 -23.22
N ASP A 155 -8.25 -38.49 -21.96
CA ASP A 155 -7.37 -39.57 -21.49
C ASP A 155 -8.15 -40.61 -20.67
N ALA A 156 -7.41 -41.56 -20.09
CA ALA A 156 -7.98 -42.70 -19.37
C ALA A 156 -8.72 -42.29 -18.09
N ASN A 157 -8.53 -41.05 -17.63
CA ASN A 157 -9.15 -40.47 -16.43
C ASN A 157 -10.33 -39.55 -16.76
N THR A 158 -10.42 -39.03 -17.99
CA THR A 158 -11.51 -38.14 -18.42
C THR A 158 -12.89 -38.80 -18.28
N ALA A 159 -13.73 -38.23 -17.41
CA ALA A 159 -15.09 -38.67 -17.16
C ALA A 159 -15.98 -38.56 -18.39
N ASP A 160 -16.98 -39.43 -18.46
CA ASP A 160 -18.00 -39.52 -19.49
C ASP A 160 -17.48 -39.75 -20.93
N SER A 161 -16.17 -39.99 -21.11
CA SER A 161 -15.57 -40.37 -22.39
C SER A 161 -16.08 -41.74 -22.87
N PRO A 162 -15.96 -42.06 -24.18
CA PRO A 162 -16.28 -43.40 -24.68
C PRO A 162 -15.51 -44.51 -23.94
N PHE A 163 -14.27 -44.23 -23.53
CA PHE A 163 -13.47 -45.15 -22.73
C PHE A 163 -14.08 -45.41 -21.34
N LYS A 164 -14.41 -44.34 -20.60
CA LYS A 164 -15.03 -44.47 -19.26
C LYS A 164 -16.41 -45.12 -19.29
N ALA A 165 -17.14 -44.95 -20.39
CA ALA A 165 -18.42 -45.60 -20.61
C ALA A 165 -18.29 -47.07 -21.08
N GLY A 166 -17.07 -47.56 -21.33
CA GLY A 166 -16.81 -48.94 -21.76
C GLY A 166 -17.06 -49.20 -23.26
N ASN A 167 -17.23 -48.15 -24.07
CA ASN A 167 -17.49 -48.27 -25.51
C ASN A 167 -16.22 -48.48 -26.35
N THR A 168 -15.04 -48.22 -25.79
CA THR A 168 -13.75 -48.51 -26.43
C THR A 168 -12.72 -48.92 -25.37
N ILE A 169 -11.75 -49.74 -25.77
CA ILE A 169 -10.57 -50.07 -24.94
C ILE A 169 -9.47 -49.01 -25.03
N ARG A 170 -9.64 -48.01 -25.90
CA ARG A 170 -8.65 -46.95 -26.14
C ARG A 170 -8.80 -45.85 -25.10
N GLY A 171 -7.78 -45.70 -24.26
CA GLY A 171 -7.78 -44.73 -23.18
C GLY A 171 -7.75 -43.26 -23.63
N ASN A 172 -7.55 -42.94 -24.90
CA ASN A 172 -7.41 -41.55 -25.35
C ASN A 172 -8.02 -41.30 -26.74
N GLY A 173 -8.30 -40.03 -27.02
CA GLY A 173 -8.97 -39.60 -28.25
C GLY A 173 -9.38 -38.14 -28.21
N PHE A 174 -10.25 -37.74 -29.15
CA PHE A 174 -10.80 -36.39 -29.19
C PHE A 174 -12.31 -36.40 -29.43
N CYS A 175 -12.99 -35.37 -28.93
CA CYS A 175 -14.41 -35.13 -29.09
C CYS A 175 -14.67 -33.72 -29.62
N ILE A 176 -15.56 -33.62 -30.58
CA ILE A 176 -16.19 -32.40 -31.04
C ILE A 176 -17.56 -32.31 -30.36
N THR A 177 -17.85 -31.19 -29.73
CA THR A 177 -19.06 -31.04 -28.92
C THR A 177 -19.62 -29.62 -29.05
N TYR A 178 -20.95 -29.54 -29.10
CA TYR A 178 -21.69 -28.29 -29.15
C TYR A 178 -22.79 -28.32 -28.09
N SER A 179 -22.99 -27.19 -27.41
CA SER A 179 -24.07 -26.99 -26.46
C SER A 179 -24.78 -25.68 -26.78
N SER A 180 -26.10 -25.69 -26.86
CA SER A 180 -26.90 -24.45 -26.93
C SER A 180 -27.35 -23.95 -25.55
N GLY A 181 -26.74 -24.46 -24.48
CA GLY A 181 -27.18 -24.31 -23.10
C GLY A 181 -27.90 -25.57 -22.62
N GLU A 182 -27.92 -25.76 -21.30
CA GLU A 182 -28.62 -26.88 -20.67
C GLU A 182 -30.11 -26.89 -21.08
N PRO A 183 -30.67 -28.03 -21.53
CA PRO A 183 -30.10 -29.38 -21.50
C PRO A 183 -29.59 -29.91 -22.85
N TYR A 184 -29.46 -29.08 -23.89
CA TYR A 184 -29.25 -29.56 -25.27
C TYR A 184 -27.77 -29.56 -25.67
N LEU A 185 -27.24 -30.77 -25.88
CA LEU A 185 -25.85 -31.00 -26.30
C LEU A 185 -25.77 -32.08 -27.38
N CYS A 186 -24.77 -31.98 -28.25
CA CYS A 186 -24.38 -33.05 -29.16
C CYS A 186 -22.87 -33.27 -29.14
N GLN A 187 -22.47 -34.54 -29.25
CA GLN A 187 -21.08 -34.95 -29.18
C GLN A 187 -20.76 -35.98 -30.26
N LEU A 188 -19.59 -35.81 -30.87
CA LEU A 188 -18.97 -36.72 -31.81
C LEU A 188 -17.53 -36.96 -31.35
N ALA A 189 -17.14 -38.21 -31.19
CA ALA A 189 -15.89 -38.61 -30.58
C ALA A 189 -15.20 -39.72 -31.38
N MET A 190 -13.87 -39.67 -31.42
CA MET A 190 -13.02 -40.67 -32.06
C MET A 190 -11.87 -41.05 -31.13
N ALA A 191 -11.67 -42.36 -30.95
CA ALA A 191 -10.59 -42.88 -30.12
C ALA A 191 -9.34 -43.18 -30.96
N VAL A 192 -8.15 -43.02 -30.38
CA VAL A 192 -6.89 -43.25 -31.09
C VAL A 192 -6.77 -44.73 -31.47
N GLY A 193 -6.61 -45.02 -32.76
CA GLY A 193 -6.46 -46.38 -33.26
C GLY A 193 -7.73 -47.23 -33.12
N ASP A 194 -8.90 -46.58 -33.09
CA ASP A 194 -10.22 -47.18 -33.19
C ASP A 194 -10.90 -46.63 -34.45
N SER A 195 -11.53 -47.50 -35.24
CA SER A 195 -12.23 -47.10 -36.47
C SER A 195 -13.66 -46.62 -36.21
N ASN A 196 -14.15 -46.82 -35.00
CA ASN A 196 -15.50 -46.48 -34.60
C ASN A 196 -15.70 -44.97 -34.42
N LEU A 197 -16.85 -44.46 -34.88
CA LEU A 197 -17.31 -43.13 -34.57
C LEU A 197 -18.31 -43.17 -33.41
N PHE A 198 -17.99 -42.48 -32.31
CA PHE A 198 -18.85 -42.44 -31.13
C PHE A 198 -19.71 -41.18 -31.16
N THR A 199 -21.03 -41.32 -31.03
CA THR A 199 -21.94 -40.17 -30.97
C THR A 199 -22.92 -40.28 -29.82
N ARG A 200 -23.24 -39.15 -29.21
CA ARG A 200 -24.31 -39.04 -28.21
C ARG A 200 -24.88 -37.63 -28.16
N ASN A 201 -26.02 -37.49 -27.52
CA ASN A 201 -26.66 -36.20 -27.30
C ASN A 201 -27.22 -36.09 -25.87
N ARG A 202 -27.59 -34.88 -25.48
CA ARG A 202 -28.36 -34.61 -24.28
C ARG A 202 -29.65 -33.88 -24.64
N SER A 203 -30.74 -34.28 -24.02
CA SER A 203 -32.04 -33.64 -24.10
C SER A 203 -32.60 -33.40 -22.69
N GLN A 204 -33.85 -32.96 -22.59
CA GLN A 204 -34.56 -32.85 -21.30
C GLN A 204 -34.61 -34.18 -20.53
N GLU A 205 -34.51 -35.33 -21.23
CA GLU A 205 -34.52 -36.67 -20.63
C GLU A 205 -33.14 -37.10 -20.09
N GLY A 206 -32.11 -36.25 -20.25
CA GLY A 206 -30.74 -36.54 -19.85
C GLY A 206 -29.85 -36.91 -21.02
N TRP A 207 -28.71 -37.54 -20.72
CA TRP A 207 -27.74 -37.99 -21.71
C TRP A 207 -28.19 -39.28 -22.36
N SER A 208 -28.09 -39.36 -23.69
CA SER A 208 -28.08 -40.66 -24.35
C SER A 208 -26.82 -41.43 -24.00
N GLY A 209 -26.89 -42.76 -24.03
CA GLY A 209 -25.68 -43.58 -24.10
C GLY A 209 -24.86 -43.25 -25.35
N TRP A 210 -23.58 -43.63 -25.34
CA TRP A 210 -22.75 -43.57 -26.54
C TRP A 210 -23.22 -44.62 -27.55
N THR A 211 -23.45 -44.16 -28.77
CA THR A 211 -23.74 -45.01 -29.93
C THR A 211 -22.53 -45.06 -30.83
N THR A 212 -22.30 -46.21 -31.45
CA THR A 212 -21.15 -46.45 -32.34
C THR A 212 -21.65 -46.61 -33.78
N LYS A 213 -20.96 -45.98 -34.73
CA LYS A 213 -21.19 -46.16 -36.17
C LYS A 213 -19.91 -46.61 -36.86
#